data_AF-A0A919P4L9-F1
#
_entry.id   AF-A0A919P4L9-F1
#
_cell.length_a   1.000
_cell.length_b   1.000
_cell.length_c   1.000
_cell.angle_alpha   90.00
_cell.angle_beta   90.00
_cell.angle_gamma   90.00
#
_symmetry.space_group_name_H-M   'P 1'
#
loop_
_entity.id
_entity.type
_entity.pdbx_description
1 polymer ?
#
loop_
_entity_poly.entity_id
_entity_poly.type
_entity_poly.pdbx_seq_one_letter_code
_entity_poly.pdbx_strand_id
1 'polypeptide(L)'
;MQPGSTGSRVQPGSTGSRRHSRAAGQGARRPPDVILPSARASVARRSRRRRQVALAGLGAVLCWLAVVIAGSAAAPQSLDGVVTFRPPVPAPLHVRDPFRSPPAPWAAGHRGVDLAADAGTPLLAPAAGVVTFAGEIAGRGVVVVTHPGGLRSSLEPAVATVPVGTAVAAGDPVATLAGTGSHCAPASCVHWGVRRGSVYLNPMGVLGAPGPIVLLSDGPLDSSAGPDEASQAAQPARGAVQTGAAMRHARR
;
A
#
# COMPACT_ATOMS: atom_id res chain seq x y z
N MET A 1 -36.17 29.60 -48.88
CA MET A 1 -36.51 31.02 -49.12
C MET A 1 -35.31 31.87 -48.75
N GLN A 2 -34.70 32.43 -49.79
CA GLN A 2 -33.56 33.36 -49.85
C GLN A 2 -34.03 34.82 -49.59
N PRO A 3 -33.24 35.90 -49.79
CA PRO A 3 -31.77 36.10 -49.79
C PRO A 3 -31.31 37.42 -49.09
N GLY A 4 -30.00 37.67 -48.94
CA GLY A 4 -29.26 38.66 -49.77
C GLY A 4 -28.49 39.64 -48.85
N SER A 5 -27.44 40.40 -49.21
CA SER A 5 -26.72 40.72 -50.44
C SER A 5 -25.47 41.54 -50.00
N THR A 6 -24.22 41.20 -50.36
CA THR A 6 -23.36 41.73 -51.47
C THR A 6 -22.84 43.19 -51.42
N GLY A 7 -21.55 43.35 -51.80
CA GLY A 7 -20.88 44.56 -52.33
C GLY A 7 -19.69 45.03 -51.47
N SER A 8 -18.39 44.99 -51.80
CA SER A 8 -17.54 45.08 -53.02
C SER A 8 -17.38 46.49 -53.64
N ARG A 9 -16.11 46.95 -53.68
CA ARG A 9 -15.39 47.68 -54.78
C ARG A 9 -14.84 49.12 -54.53
N VAL A 10 -13.50 49.20 -54.39
CA VAL A 10 -12.44 49.93 -55.16
C VAL A 10 -12.58 51.42 -55.60
N GLN A 11 -11.62 52.27 -55.13
CA GLN A 11 -10.83 53.44 -55.69
C GLN A 11 -11.50 54.53 -56.60
N PRO A 12 -10.87 55.69 -57.02
CA PRO A 12 -9.46 56.21 -56.93
C PRO A 12 -9.24 57.75 -56.65
N GLY A 13 -7.97 58.15 -56.45
CA GLY A 13 -7.22 59.20 -57.21
C GLY A 13 -7.43 60.73 -57.01
N SER A 14 -6.32 61.48 -56.85
CA SER A 14 -5.93 62.77 -57.52
C SER A 14 -4.96 63.60 -56.63
N THR A 15 -3.68 63.71 -56.96
CA THR A 15 -2.95 64.79 -57.69
C THR A 15 -3.04 66.21 -57.13
N GLY A 16 -1.88 66.77 -56.74
CA GLY A 16 -1.69 68.19 -56.45
C GLY A 16 -0.22 68.59 -56.44
N SER A 17 0.20 69.31 -57.48
CA SER A 17 1.54 69.84 -57.77
C SER A 17 1.66 71.29 -57.28
N ARG A 18 2.84 71.73 -56.80
CA ARG A 18 3.53 72.94 -57.31
C ARG A 18 4.87 73.22 -56.64
N ARG A 19 5.71 73.87 -57.46
CA ARG A 19 7.14 74.17 -57.37
C ARG A 19 7.42 75.47 -56.59
N HIS A 20 8.70 75.67 -56.26
CA HIS A 20 9.58 76.86 -56.43
C HIS A 20 10.69 76.78 -55.36
N SER A 21 11.94 77.19 -55.50
CA SER A 21 12.88 77.57 -56.55
C SER A 21 14.15 78.06 -55.81
N ARG A 22 15.36 77.61 -56.19
CA ARG A 22 16.69 78.30 -56.06
C ARG A 22 17.19 78.67 -54.64
N ALA A 23 18.48 78.73 -54.29
CA ALA A 23 19.77 78.58 -54.97
C ALA A 23 20.90 78.44 -53.92
N ALA A 24 22.04 77.92 -54.39
CA ALA A 24 23.44 78.26 -54.07
C ALA A 24 24.00 78.11 -52.64
N GLY A 25 25.18 77.46 -52.54
CA GLY A 25 26.08 77.60 -51.39
C GLY A 25 27.11 76.49 -51.27
N GLN A 26 28.26 76.65 -51.91
CA GLN A 26 29.45 75.80 -51.80
C GLN A 26 30.05 75.85 -50.39
N GLY A 27 30.60 74.73 -49.91
CA GLY A 27 31.34 74.69 -48.66
C GLY A 27 31.78 73.28 -48.26
N ALA A 28 32.83 72.78 -48.90
CA ALA A 28 33.50 71.55 -48.49
C ALA A 28 34.02 71.66 -47.05
N ARG A 29 33.56 70.76 -46.16
CA ARG A 29 34.20 70.47 -44.86
C ARG A 29 34.24 68.95 -44.67
N ARG A 30 35.43 68.47 -44.27
CA ARG A 30 35.81 67.07 -44.08
C ARG A 30 34.89 66.35 -43.07
N PRO A 31 34.67 65.02 -43.21
CA PRO A 31 33.81 64.26 -42.32
C PRO A 31 34.51 64.02 -40.96
N PRO A 32 33.79 64.04 -39.83
CA PRO A 32 34.27 63.39 -38.62
C PRO A 32 34.05 61.88 -38.70
N ASP A 33 35.03 61.14 -38.19
CA ASP A 33 35.09 59.68 -38.20
C ASP A 33 33.83 59.03 -37.65
N VAL A 34 33.24 58.17 -38.48
CA VAL A 34 32.20 57.22 -38.09
C VAL A 34 32.85 56.09 -37.31
N ILE A 35 32.79 56.13 -35.99
CA ILE A 35 33.06 54.96 -35.15
C ILE A 35 31.78 54.13 -35.09
N LEU A 36 31.66 53.14 -35.98
CA LEU A 36 30.66 52.08 -35.86
C LEU A 36 31.02 51.22 -34.64
N PRO A 37 30.13 51.05 -33.65
CA PRO A 37 30.36 50.07 -32.59
C PRO A 37 30.39 48.67 -33.19
N SER A 38 31.47 47.95 -32.90
CA SER A 38 31.72 46.58 -33.31
C SER A 38 30.67 45.63 -32.70
N ALA A 39 29.63 45.32 -33.49
CA ALA A 39 28.59 44.34 -33.15
C ALA A 39 29.08 42.87 -33.21
N ARG A 40 30.26 42.55 -32.67
CA ARG A 40 30.83 41.19 -32.68
C ARG A 40 30.87 40.50 -31.30
N ALA A 41 30.51 41.18 -30.21
CA ALA A 41 30.64 40.60 -28.86
C ALA A 41 29.35 39.99 -28.27
N SER A 42 28.17 40.22 -28.87
CA SER A 42 26.87 39.86 -28.27
C SER A 42 26.33 38.47 -28.68
N VAL A 43 26.83 37.85 -29.74
CA VAL A 43 26.37 36.51 -30.20
C VAL A 43 27.03 35.37 -29.40
N ALA A 44 28.27 35.54 -28.96
CA ALA A 44 29.04 34.49 -28.26
C ALA A 44 28.58 34.22 -26.81
N ARG A 45 27.93 35.18 -26.15
CA ARG A 45 27.43 35.02 -24.77
C ARG A 45 26.11 34.23 -24.69
N ARG A 46 25.34 34.19 -25.78
CA ARG A 46 24.03 33.50 -25.82
C ARG A 46 24.16 31.98 -25.95
N SER A 47 25.29 31.48 -26.48
CA SER A 47 25.53 30.05 -26.71
C SER A 47 26.06 29.29 -25.48
N ARG A 48 26.80 29.95 -24.58
CA ARG A 48 27.30 29.32 -23.34
C ARG A 48 26.21 29.08 -22.30
N ARG A 49 25.25 30.01 -22.13
CA ARG A 49 24.12 29.84 -21.19
C ARG A 49 23.18 28.69 -21.59
N ARG A 50 22.98 28.43 -22.88
CA ARG A 50 22.13 27.32 -23.36
C ARG A 50 22.75 25.93 -23.11
N ARG A 51 24.08 25.82 -23.13
CA ARG A 51 24.79 24.56 -22.84
C ARG A 51 24.85 24.23 -21.35
N GLN A 52 24.86 25.25 -20.48
CA GLN A 52 24.92 25.08 -19.02
C GLN A 52 23.58 24.64 -18.41
N VAL A 53 22.44 25.08 -18.95
CA VAL A 53 21.11 24.66 -18.45
C VAL A 53 20.78 23.22 -18.87
N ALA A 54 21.24 22.76 -20.04
CA ALA A 54 21.00 21.40 -20.53
C ALA A 54 21.72 20.31 -19.71
N LEU A 55 22.94 20.59 -19.21
CA LEU A 55 23.71 19.63 -18.41
C LEU A 55 23.18 19.48 -16.98
N ALA A 56 22.65 20.57 -16.39
CA ALA A 56 22.04 20.54 -15.06
C ALA A 56 20.71 19.78 -15.03
N GLY A 57 19.88 19.92 -16.08
CA GLY A 57 18.62 19.18 -16.21
C GLY A 57 18.83 17.67 -16.33
N LEU A 58 19.83 17.23 -17.08
CA LEU A 58 20.15 15.80 -17.25
C LEU A 58 20.66 15.18 -15.94
N GLY A 59 21.50 15.89 -15.18
CA GLY A 59 21.97 15.43 -13.87
C GLY A 59 20.83 15.26 -12.86
N ALA A 60 19.88 16.19 -12.83
CA ALA A 60 18.71 16.09 -11.96
C ALA A 60 17.77 14.93 -12.36
N VAL A 61 17.56 14.71 -13.66
CA VAL A 61 16.77 13.57 -14.17
C VAL A 61 17.45 12.24 -13.87
N LEU A 62 18.77 12.12 -14.03
CA LEU A 62 19.51 10.91 -13.69
C LEU A 62 19.54 10.65 -12.18
N CYS A 63 19.65 11.69 -11.36
CA CYS A 63 19.60 11.55 -9.90
C CYS A 63 18.19 11.18 -9.41
N TRP A 64 17.14 11.75 -10.02
CA TRP A 64 15.75 11.36 -9.76
C TRP A 64 15.47 9.93 -10.22
N LEU A 65 15.98 9.53 -11.40
CA LEU A 65 15.87 8.16 -11.90
C LEU A 65 16.61 7.16 -11.01
N ALA A 66 17.79 7.51 -10.49
CA ALA A 66 18.53 6.69 -9.54
C ALA A 66 17.80 6.51 -8.20
N VAL A 67 17.14 7.57 -7.69
CA VAL A 67 16.30 7.49 -6.48
C VAL A 67 15.06 6.61 -6.71
N VAL A 68 14.44 6.67 -7.88
CA VAL A 68 13.30 5.81 -8.24
C VAL A 68 13.72 4.34 -8.39
N ILE A 69 14.92 4.06 -8.91
CA ILE A 69 15.42 2.68 -9.04
C ILE A 69 15.87 2.10 -7.69
N ALA A 70 16.41 2.92 -6.79
CA ALA A 70 16.90 2.47 -5.48
C ALA A 70 15.78 2.11 -4.48
N GLY A 71 14.53 2.52 -4.73
CA GLY A 71 13.39 2.27 -3.84
C GLY A 71 12.84 0.82 -3.83
N SER A 72 13.26 -0.04 -4.75
CA SER A 72 12.61 -1.35 -4.99
C SER A 72 13.54 -2.56 -4.92
N ALA A 73 14.67 -2.46 -4.21
CA ALA A 73 15.44 -3.65 -3.85
C ALA A 73 14.89 -4.24 -2.54
N ALA A 74 13.67 -4.80 -2.58
CA ALA A 74 13.23 -5.70 -1.53
C ALA A 74 14.16 -6.91 -1.55
N ALA A 75 15.03 -7.02 -0.55
CA ALA A 75 15.95 -8.14 -0.39
C ALA A 75 15.16 -9.47 -0.40
N PRO A 76 15.66 -10.53 -1.06
CA PRO A 76 15.02 -11.84 -1.00
C PRO A 76 15.09 -12.34 0.44
N GLN A 77 13.95 -12.34 1.13
CA GLN A 77 13.87 -12.88 2.48
C GLN A 77 13.95 -14.42 2.40
N SER A 78 14.94 -14.99 3.09
CA SER A 78 15.21 -16.42 3.18
C SER A 78 13.96 -17.22 3.54
N LEU A 79 13.73 -18.34 2.86
CA LEU A 79 12.48 -19.10 2.83
C LEU A 79 12.33 -20.16 3.93
N ASP A 80 13.08 -20.08 5.03
CA ASP A 80 13.13 -21.13 6.06
C ASP A 80 12.53 -20.71 7.41
N GLY A 81 11.70 -19.67 7.42
CA GLY A 81 10.91 -19.28 8.59
C GLY A 81 9.52 -19.93 8.58
N VAL A 82 9.10 -20.49 9.72
CA VAL A 82 7.68 -20.84 9.92
C VAL A 82 6.85 -19.57 9.77
N VAL A 83 5.99 -19.52 8.75
CA VAL A 83 5.09 -18.39 8.52
C VAL A 83 3.91 -18.50 9.48
N THR A 84 3.85 -17.62 10.47
CA THR A 84 2.72 -17.54 11.40
C THR A 84 1.61 -16.70 10.79
N PHE A 85 0.46 -17.32 10.53
CA PHE A 85 -0.71 -16.62 10.00
C PHE A 85 -1.61 -16.07 11.11
N ARG A 86 -2.27 -14.97 10.80
CA ARG A 86 -3.36 -14.36 11.55
C ARG A 86 -4.62 -14.28 10.65
N PRO A 87 -5.82 -14.21 11.24
CA PRO A 87 -7.02 -13.97 10.44
C PRO A 87 -6.95 -12.64 9.68
N PRO A 88 -7.47 -12.56 8.44
CA PRO A 88 -7.49 -11.33 7.64
C PRO A 88 -8.55 -10.32 8.07
N VAL A 89 -9.33 -10.62 9.12
CA VAL A 89 -10.36 -9.75 9.67
C VAL A 89 -10.16 -9.59 11.18
N PRO A 90 -10.58 -8.46 11.77
CA PRO A 90 -10.54 -8.27 13.22
C PRO A 90 -11.33 -9.36 13.98
N ALA A 91 -10.94 -9.59 15.23
CA ALA A 91 -11.70 -10.45 16.14
C ALA A 91 -13.03 -9.78 16.57
N PRO A 92 -14.07 -10.54 16.97
CA PRO A 92 -14.12 -12.01 17.03
C PRO A 92 -14.26 -12.68 15.67
N LEU A 93 -13.65 -13.86 15.52
CA LEU A 93 -13.71 -14.63 14.28
C LEU A 93 -14.98 -15.48 14.21
N HIS A 94 -15.81 -15.25 13.20
CA HIS A 94 -16.99 -16.08 12.93
C HIS A 94 -16.87 -16.75 11.57
N VAL A 95 -16.70 -18.08 11.57
CA VAL A 95 -16.65 -18.88 10.34
C VAL A 95 -18.08 -19.09 9.82
N ARG A 96 -18.33 -18.67 8.58
CA ARG A 96 -19.60 -18.87 7.86
C ARG A 96 -19.62 -20.19 7.08
N ASP A 97 -18.56 -20.44 6.31
CA ASP A 97 -18.39 -21.67 5.53
C ASP A 97 -16.93 -22.17 5.70
N PRO A 98 -16.72 -23.37 6.25
CA PRO A 98 -15.38 -23.91 6.45
C PRO A 98 -14.75 -24.39 5.13
N PHE A 99 -13.42 -24.50 5.15
CA PHE A 99 -12.66 -25.13 4.07
C PHE A 99 -13.11 -26.58 3.83
N ARG A 100 -13.26 -26.93 2.55
CA ARG A 100 -13.59 -28.28 2.09
C ARG A 100 -12.70 -28.62 0.90
N SER A 101 -11.67 -29.45 1.14
CA SER A 101 -10.73 -29.84 0.10
C SER A 101 -11.47 -30.48 -1.08
N PRO A 102 -11.28 -30.01 -2.32
CA PRO A 102 -11.91 -30.64 -3.46
C PRO A 102 -11.23 -32.00 -3.75
N PRO A 103 -12.01 -33.06 -4.09
CA PRO A 103 -11.46 -34.40 -4.33
C PRO A 103 -10.60 -34.50 -5.60
N ALA A 104 -10.73 -33.53 -6.51
CA ALA A 104 -9.87 -33.35 -7.67
C ALA A 104 -9.69 -31.83 -7.92
N PRO A 105 -8.65 -31.39 -8.63
CA PRO A 105 -8.37 -29.96 -8.81
C PRO A 105 -9.54 -29.13 -9.40
N TRP A 106 -10.36 -29.74 -10.25
CA TRP A 106 -11.54 -29.14 -10.88
C TRP A 106 -12.88 -29.51 -10.21
N ALA A 107 -12.87 -30.38 -9.20
CA ALA A 107 -14.09 -30.78 -8.52
C ALA A 107 -14.65 -29.66 -7.64
N ALA A 108 -15.92 -29.79 -7.28
CA ALA A 108 -16.55 -28.93 -6.29
C ALA A 108 -15.86 -29.06 -4.92
N GLY A 109 -15.90 -27.99 -4.14
CA GLY A 109 -15.28 -27.86 -2.84
C GLY A 109 -15.25 -26.39 -2.43
N HIS A 110 -14.71 -26.12 -1.25
CA HIS A 110 -14.53 -24.76 -0.75
C HIS A 110 -13.04 -24.52 -0.51
N ARG A 111 -12.41 -23.78 -1.43
CA ARG A 111 -10.94 -23.60 -1.55
C ARG A 111 -10.39 -22.51 -0.62
N GLY A 112 -11.12 -22.19 0.44
CA GLY A 112 -10.78 -21.20 1.44
C GLY A 112 -11.71 -21.33 2.63
N VAL A 113 -11.77 -20.28 3.45
CA VAL A 113 -12.73 -20.15 4.53
C VAL A 113 -13.48 -18.83 4.35
N ASP A 114 -14.78 -18.85 4.66
CA ASP A 114 -15.58 -17.63 4.65
C ASP A 114 -15.73 -17.12 6.08
N LEU A 115 -15.30 -15.88 6.30
CA LEU A 115 -15.30 -15.24 7.60
C LEU A 115 -16.30 -14.09 7.58
N ALA A 116 -17.23 -14.07 8.53
CA ALA A 116 -18.20 -12.99 8.64
C ALA A 116 -17.48 -11.66 8.88
N ALA A 117 -17.81 -10.66 8.08
CA ALA A 117 -17.32 -9.29 8.22
C ALA A 117 -18.25 -8.35 7.45
N ASP A 118 -18.46 -7.15 7.99
CA ASP A 118 -19.32 -6.17 7.35
C ASP A 118 -18.61 -5.50 6.17
N ALA A 119 -19.38 -5.07 5.16
CA ALA A 119 -18.85 -4.31 4.04
C ALA A 119 -18.07 -3.08 4.53
N GLY A 120 -16.92 -2.80 3.93
CA GLY A 120 -16.00 -1.74 4.36
C GLY A 120 -15.02 -2.15 5.46
N THR A 121 -15.15 -3.35 6.06
CA THR A 121 -14.18 -3.86 7.03
C THR A 121 -12.77 -3.88 6.43
N PRO A 122 -11.75 -3.35 7.12
CA PRO A 122 -10.36 -3.48 6.68
C PRO A 122 -9.95 -4.95 6.61
N LEU A 123 -9.43 -5.36 5.46
CA LEU A 123 -8.84 -6.67 5.24
C LEU A 123 -7.33 -6.59 5.44
N LEU A 124 -6.84 -7.43 6.33
CA LEU A 124 -5.46 -7.43 6.80
C LEU A 124 -4.64 -8.50 6.10
N ALA A 125 -3.34 -8.24 5.89
CA ALA A 125 -2.39 -9.23 5.42
C ALA A 125 -2.27 -10.37 6.44
N PRO A 126 -2.62 -11.63 6.09
CA PRO A 126 -2.61 -12.75 7.04
C PRO A 126 -1.22 -13.05 7.61
N ALA A 127 -0.17 -12.78 6.84
CA ALA A 127 1.22 -12.92 7.21
C ALA A 127 2.07 -11.91 6.42
N ALA A 128 3.33 -11.73 6.83
CA ALA A 128 4.26 -10.88 6.09
C ALA A 128 4.44 -11.38 4.65
N GLY A 129 4.61 -10.46 3.70
CA GLY A 129 4.72 -10.81 2.29
C GLY A 129 4.71 -9.61 1.36
N VAL A 130 4.38 -9.86 0.10
CA VAL A 130 4.26 -8.84 -0.96
C VAL A 130 2.91 -8.99 -1.65
N VAL A 131 2.22 -7.88 -1.87
CA VAL A 131 1.00 -7.86 -2.69
C VAL A 131 1.40 -8.15 -4.14
N THR A 132 0.97 -9.31 -4.64
CA THR A 132 1.33 -9.82 -5.98
C THR A 132 0.20 -9.72 -7.00
N PHE A 133 -1.02 -9.45 -6.53
CA PHE A 133 -2.16 -9.19 -7.40
C PHE A 133 -3.16 -8.30 -6.65
N ALA A 134 -3.75 -7.35 -7.37
CA ALA A 134 -4.87 -6.53 -6.94
C ALA A 134 -5.69 -6.19 -8.20
N GLY A 135 -6.91 -6.71 -8.28
CA GLY A 135 -7.76 -6.52 -9.46
C GLY A 135 -8.98 -7.42 -9.47
N GLU A 136 -9.74 -7.38 -10.56
CA GLU A 136 -10.99 -8.13 -10.71
C GLU A 136 -10.75 -9.52 -11.32
N ILE A 137 -11.37 -10.54 -10.73
CA ILE A 137 -11.44 -11.90 -11.28
C ILE A 137 -12.90 -12.32 -11.34
N ALA A 138 -13.41 -12.58 -12.54
CA ALA A 138 -14.81 -12.95 -12.76
C ALA A 138 -15.82 -11.96 -12.13
N GLY A 139 -15.51 -10.66 -12.18
CA GLY A 139 -16.36 -9.59 -11.65
C GLY A 139 -16.36 -9.45 -10.13
N ARG A 140 -15.36 -10.03 -9.45
CA ARG A 140 -15.11 -9.82 -8.02
C ARG A 140 -13.69 -9.31 -7.81
N GLY A 141 -13.54 -8.29 -6.98
CA GLY A 141 -12.23 -7.79 -6.57
C GLY A 141 -11.47 -8.84 -5.75
N VAL A 142 -10.19 -9.03 -6.07
CA VAL A 142 -9.30 -9.98 -5.42
C VAL A 142 -7.97 -9.31 -5.11
N VAL A 143 -7.47 -9.53 -3.89
CA VAL A 143 -6.09 -9.19 -3.50
C VAL A 143 -5.34 -10.47 -3.15
N VAL A 144 -4.13 -10.63 -3.69
CA VAL A 144 -3.25 -11.78 -3.40
C VAL A 144 -1.94 -11.32 -2.78
N VAL A 145 -1.64 -11.82 -1.59
CA VAL A 145 -0.35 -11.63 -0.91
C VAL A 145 0.47 -12.91 -1.08
N THR A 146 1.68 -12.79 -1.61
CA THR A 146 2.66 -13.89 -1.64
C THR A 146 3.57 -13.79 -0.42
N HIS A 147 3.71 -14.90 0.29
CA HIS A 147 4.45 -15.04 1.54
C HIS A 147 5.72 -15.89 1.31
N PRO A 148 6.67 -15.89 2.28
CA PRO A 148 7.76 -16.85 2.30
C PRO A 148 7.27 -18.31 2.22
N GLY A 149 8.15 -19.22 1.79
CA GLY A 149 7.82 -20.64 1.60
C GLY A 149 6.86 -20.94 0.43
N GLY A 150 6.67 -20.00 -0.49
CA GLY A 150 5.82 -20.18 -1.69
C GLY A 150 4.32 -20.20 -1.38
N LEU A 151 3.92 -19.72 -0.20
CA LEU A 151 2.53 -19.60 0.21
C LEU A 151 1.90 -18.35 -0.39
N ARG A 152 0.60 -18.43 -0.72
CA ARG A 152 -0.17 -17.29 -1.21
C ARG A 152 -1.52 -17.24 -0.50
N SER A 153 -1.88 -16.06 -0.02
CA SER A 153 -3.22 -15.75 0.49
C SER A 153 -4.00 -14.97 -0.55
N SER A 154 -5.25 -15.33 -0.80
CA SER A 154 -6.20 -14.57 -1.62
C SER A 154 -7.37 -14.10 -0.77
N LEU A 155 -7.78 -12.85 -0.96
CA LEU A 155 -8.89 -12.21 -0.25
C LEU A 155 -9.90 -11.70 -1.28
N GLU A 156 -11.17 -12.09 -1.14
CA GLU A 156 -12.26 -11.65 -2.01
C GLU A 156 -13.61 -11.63 -1.25
N PRO A 157 -14.57 -10.76 -1.58
CA PRO A 157 -14.47 -9.66 -2.54
C PRO A 157 -13.72 -8.46 -1.93
N ALA A 158 -12.63 -8.01 -2.54
CA ALA A 158 -11.71 -7.05 -1.94
C ALA A 158 -11.51 -5.81 -2.82
N VAL A 159 -11.54 -4.62 -2.21
CA VAL A 159 -11.10 -3.36 -2.84
C VAL A 159 -9.72 -3.02 -2.29
N ALA A 160 -8.69 -3.15 -3.13
CA ALA A 160 -7.29 -2.95 -2.71
C ALA A 160 -7.05 -1.51 -2.21
N THR A 161 -6.32 -1.38 -1.09
CA THR A 161 -5.90 -0.08 -0.51
C THR A 161 -4.41 0.20 -0.74
N VAL A 162 -3.67 -0.77 -1.25
CA VAL A 162 -2.25 -0.67 -1.61
C VAL A 162 -1.99 -1.25 -3.00
N PRO A 163 -1.01 -0.74 -3.76
CA PRO A 163 -0.70 -1.24 -5.09
C PRO A 163 0.02 -2.60 -5.06
N VAL A 164 0.04 -3.28 -6.22
CA VAL A 164 0.90 -4.45 -6.44
C VAL A 164 2.37 -4.06 -6.27
N GLY A 165 3.15 -4.93 -5.62
CA GLY A 165 4.55 -4.71 -5.28
C GLY A 165 4.78 -4.22 -3.86
N THR A 166 3.73 -3.81 -3.13
CA THR A 166 3.85 -3.37 -1.74
C THR A 166 4.25 -4.54 -0.83
N ALA A 167 5.36 -4.38 -0.09
CA ALA A 167 5.73 -5.24 1.01
C ALA A 167 4.87 -4.92 2.24
N VAL A 168 4.39 -5.95 2.92
CA VAL A 168 3.46 -5.85 4.05
C VAL A 168 3.90 -6.75 5.20
N ALA A 169 3.68 -6.31 6.42
CA ALA A 169 3.78 -7.12 7.64
C ALA A 169 2.45 -7.85 7.91
N ALA A 170 2.50 -8.85 8.79
CA ALA A 170 1.29 -9.54 9.25
C ALA A 170 0.39 -8.57 10.03
N GLY A 171 -0.86 -8.41 9.59
CA GLY A 171 -1.82 -7.48 10.18
C GLY A 171 -1.90 -6.11 9.51
N ASP A 172 -1.05 -5.82 8.51
CA ASP A 172 -1.16 -4.57 7.76
C ASP A 172 -2.43 -4.56 6.90
N PRO A 173 -3.17 -3.42 6.82
CA PRO A 173 -4.33 -3.32 5.94
C PRO A 173 -3.91 -3.32 4.47
N VAL A 174 -4.51 -4.20 3.66
CA VAL A 174 -4.21 -4.36 2.23
C VAL A 174 -5.41 -4.11 1.33
N ALA A 175 -6.62 -4.19 1.88
CA ALA A 175 -7.86 -3.94 1.18
C ALA A 175 -8.98 -3.56 2.16
N THR A 176 -10.15 -3.22 1.62
CA THR A 176 -11.42 -3.20 2.34
C THR A 176 -12.37 -4.24 1.74
N LEU A 177 -13.24 -4.81 2.57
CA LEU A 177 -14.27 -5.74 2.10
C LEU A 177 -15.26 -5.00 1.20
N ALA A 178 -15.47 -5.48 -0.02
CA ALA A 178 -16.39 -4.86 -0.95
C ALA A 178 -17.86 -5.06 -0.47
N GLY A 179 -18.71 -4.07 -0.73
CA GLY A 179 -20.14 -4.15 -0.43
C GLY A 179 -20.96 -4.97 -1.43
N THR A 180 -20.35 -5.40 -2.53
CA THR A 180 -20.98 -6.18 -3.60
C THR A 180 -20.10 -7.39 -3.95
N GLY A 181 -20.69 -8.39 -4.62
CA GLY A 181 -19.96 -9.60 -5.03
C GLY A 181 -19.69 -10.60 -3.90
N SER A 182 -20.24 -10.37 -2.69
CA SER A 182 -20.29 -11.36 -1.61
C SER A 182 -21.13 -12.55 -2.03
N HIS A 183 -20.59 -13.76 -1.88
CA HIS A 183 -21.30 -15.02 -2.06
C HIS A 183 -22.05 -15.46 -0.79
N CYS A 184 -21.97 -14.69 0.30
CA CYS A 184 -22.66 -14.94 1.57
C CYS A 184 -23.99 -14.19 1.74
N ALA A 185 -24.57 -13.67 0.65
CA ALA A 185 -25.80 -12.87 0.68
C ALA A 185 -26.96 -13.57 1.45
N PRO A 186 -27.77 -12.84 2.23
CA PRO A 186 -27.80 -11.37 2.38
C PRO A 186 -26.71 -10.80 3.31
N ALA A 187 -25.94 -11.65 3.98
CA ALA A 187 -24.82 -11.22 4.81
C ALA A 187 -23.56 -10.92 3.95
N SER A 188 -22.55 -10.35 4.60
CA SER A 188 -21.23 -10.14 4.02
C SER A 188 -20.19 -11.04 4.70
N CYS A 189 -19.24 -11.51 3.91
CA CYS A 189 -18.11 -12.30 4.36
C CYS A 189 -16.90 -12.04 3.45
N VAL A 190 -15.70 -12.23 4.00
CA VAL A 190 -14.50 -12.39 3.17
C VAL A 190 -14.26 -13.88 2.94
N HIS A 191 -14.03 -14.26 1.69
CA HIS A 191 -13.39 -15.51 1.33
C HIS A 191 -11.88 -15.35 1.45
N TRP A 192 -11.27 -16.14 2.33
CA TRP A 192 -9.83 -16.22 2.47
C TRP A 192 -9.33 -17.58 1.99
N GLY A 193 -8.61 -17.59 0.88
CA GLY A 193 -7.93 -18.77 0.35
C GLY A 193 -6.45 -18.79 0.73
N VAL A 194 -5.90 -19.96 1.03
CA VAL A 194 -4.45 -20.17 1.19
C VAL A 194 -4.02 -21.30 0.27
N ARG A 195 -2.92 -21.11 -0.47
CA ARG A 195 -2.35 -22.16 -1.32
C ARG A 195 -0.83 -22.22 -1.27
N ARG A 196 -0.28 -23.41 -1.50
CA ARG A 196 1.13 -23.68 -1.78
C ARG A 196 1.23 -24.34 -3.15
N GLY A 197 1.88 -23.66 -4.10
CA GLY A 197 1.85 -24.09 -5.50
C GLY A 197 0.41 -24.18 -6.01
N SER A 198 -0.01 -25.39 -6.44
CA SER A 198 -1.37 -25.68 -6.90
C SER A 198 -2.32 -26.21 -5.80
N VAL A 199 -1.80 -26.50 -4.60
CA VAL A 199 -2.56 -27.13 -3.52
C VAL A 199 -3.15 -26.07 -2.60
N TYR A 200 -4.47 -26.12 -2.41
CA TYR A 200 -5.16 -25.30 -1.41
C TYR A 200 -5.04 -25.93 -0.02
N LEU A 201 -4.79 -25.08 0.97
CA LEU A 201 -4.64 -25.44 2.37
C LEU A 201 -5.84 -24.91 3.15
N ASN A 202 -6.21 -25.60 4.24
CA ASN A 202 -7.19 -25.07 5.18
C ASN A 202 -6.62 -23.80 5.86
N PRO A 203 -7.20 -22.60 5.65
CA PRO A 203 -6.69 -21.36 6.23
C PRO A 203 -6.72 -21.37 7.77
N MET A 204 -7.72 -22.04 8.36
CA MET A 204 -7.80 -22.19 9.82
C MET A 204 -6.68 -23.07 10.38
N GLY A 205 -6.14 -23.98 9.58
CA GLY A 205 -5.05 -24.88 9.97
C GLY A 205 -3.65 -24.25 9.89
N VAL A 206 -3.51 -23.06 9.29
CA VAL A 206 -2.22 -22.34 9.20
C VAL A 206 -2.11 -21.20 10.22
N LEU A 207 -3.19 -20.91 10.95
CA LEU A 207 -3.16 -19.93 12.03
C LEU A 207 -2.14 -20.36 13.09
N GLY A 208 -1.39 -19.40 13.61
CA GLY A 208 -0.55 -19.65 14.78
C GLY A 208 -1.40 -20.19 15.93
N ALA A 209 -0.87 -21.14 16.70
CA ALA A 209 -1.57 -21.67 17.86
C ALA A 209 -2.11 -20.50 18.71
N PRO A 210 -3.39 -20.51 19.11
CA PRO A 210 -3.89 -19.48 20.00
C PRO A 210 -2.99 -19.44 21.23
N GLY A 211 -2.76 -18.23 21.77
CA GLY A 211 -2.17 -18.09 23.09
C GLY A 211 -2.92 -18.98 24.10
N PRO A 212 -2.31 -19.27 25.27
CA PRO A 212 -2.86 -20.24 26.22
C PRO A 212 -4.36 -20.02 26.42
N ILE A 213 -5.14 -21.08 26.19
CA ILE A 213 -6.59 -21.09 26.42
C ILE A 213 -6.78 -20.90 27.92
N VAL A 214 -7.09 -19.67 28.34
CA VAL A 214 -7.53 -19.40 29.71
C VAL A 214 -9.03 -19.67 29.74
N LEU A 215 -9.42 -20.77 30.38
CA LEU A 215 -10.81 -21.01 30.73
C LEU A 215 -11.23 -19.92 31.71
N LEU A 216 -12.22 -19.11 31.32
CA LEU A 216 -12.90 -18.22 32.25
C LEU A 216 -13.67 -19.13 33.21
N SER A 217 -13.24 -19.21 34.47
CA SER A 217 -13.95 -19.97 35.49
C SER A 217 -15.30 -19.29 35.78
N ASP A 218 -16.41 -20.02 35.59
CA ASP A 218 -17.77 -19.60 35.96
C ASP A 218 -17.98 -19.64 37.49
N GLY A 219 -17.09 -18.98 38.24
CA GLY A 219 -17.32 -18.76 39.66
C GLY A 219 -18.58 -17.90 39.85
N PRO A 220 -19.41 -18.17 40.87
CA PRO A 220 -20.46 -17.23 41.24
C PRO A 220 -19.81 -15.88 41.50
N LEU A 221 -20.33 -14.81 40.87
CA LEU A 221 -20.00 -13.45 41.29
C LEU A 221 -20.69 -13.24 42.65
N ASP A 222 -20.11 -13.74 43.73
CA ASP A 222 -20.49 -13.32 45.07
C ASP A 222 -20.02 -11.87 45.25
N SER A 223 -20.87 -10.96 44.78
CA SER A 223 -20.87 -9.57 45.20
C SER A 223 -21.24 -9.48 46.68
N SER A 224 -20.36 -9.92 47.58
CA SER A 224 -20.40 -9.58 49.01
C SER A 224 -19.14 -10.04 49.74
N ALA A 225 -17.98 -9.47 49.39
CA ALA A 225 -16.87 -9.36 50.34
C ALA A 225 -16.36 -7.92 50.28
N GLY A 226 -16.99 -7.06 51.11
CA GLY A 226 -16.52 -5.71 51.34
C GLY A 226 -15.14 -5.69 52.00
N PRO A 227 -14.46 -4.54 52.01
CA PRO A 227 -13.08 -4.43 52.47
C PRO A 227 -13.04 -4.26 53.99
N ASP A 228 -13.29 -5.30 54.77
CA ASP A 228 -13.13 -5.25 56.24
C ASP A 228 -12.77 -6.63 56.82
N GLU A 229 -11.53 -7.10 56.60
CA GLU A 229 -10.84 -7.97 57.60
C GLU A 229 -9.32 -8.10 57.37
N ALA A 230 -8.69 -7.06 56.79
CA ALA A 230 -7.24 -6.95 56.77
C ALA A 230 -6.72 -6.18 58.01
N SER A 231 -7.02 -6.63 59.23
CA SER A 231 -6.29 -6.16 60.44
C SER A 231 -6.57 -7.00 61.69
N GLN A 232 -6.02 -8.21 61.76
CA GLN A 232 -5.63 -8.99 62.96
C GLN A 232 -5.32 -10.42 62.48
N ALA A 233 -4.13 -11.00 62.54
CA ALA A 233 -2.94 -10.69 63.31
C ALA A 233 -1.70 -11.27 62.59
N ALA A 234 -0.67 -10.44 62.47
CA ALA A 234 0.73 -10.86 62.55
C ALA A 234 1.00 -11.17 64.05
N GLN A 235 1.71 -12.21 64.52
CA GLN A 235 3.09 -12.64 64.26
C GLN A 235 3.45 -13.83 65.24
N PRO A 236 4.69 -14.37 65.31
CA PRO A 236 4.98 -15.82 65.32
C PRO A 236 5.68 -16.37 66.60
N ALA A 237 5.83 -17.70 66.72
CA ALA A 237 6.86 -18.36 67.56
C ALA A 237 7.00 -19.85 67.16
N ARG A 238 8.15 -20.31 66.64
CA ARG A 238 9.29 -20.94 67.35
C ARG A 238 8.93 -22.18 68.19
N GLY A 239 9.53 -23.34 67.86
CA GLY A 239 9.92 -24.35 68.86
C GLY A 239 9.95 -25.82 68.42
N ALA A 240 11.17 -26.37 68.34
CA ALA A 240 11.61 -27.77 68.59
C ALA A 240 10.93 -28.95 67.83
N VAL A 241 11.62 -29.74 66.98
CA VAL A 241 12.67 -30.75 67.27
C VAL A 241 12.20 -31.85 68.25
N GLN A 242 11.98 -33.10 67.77
CA GLN A 242 12.87 -34.27 67.96
C GLN A 242 12.27 -35.62 67.47
N THR A 243 13.05 -36.31 66.64
CA THR A 243 13.40 -37.76 66.60
C THR A 243 12.37 -38.88 66.83
N GLY A 244 12.40 -39.85 65.91
CA GLY A 244 12.04 -41.26 66.14
C GLY A 244 12.25 -42.05 64.84
N ALA A 245 13.49 -42.40 64.50
CA ALA A 245 14.08 -43.72 64.74
C ALA A 245 13.40 -44.86 63.95
N ALA A 246 14.18 -45.40 63.00
CA ALA A 246 13.89 -46.57 62.20
C ALA A 246 13.82 -47.85 63.02
N MET A 247 13.09 -48.87 62.53
CA MET A 247 13.59 -50.25 62.59
C MET A 247 12.97 -51.14 61.50
N ARG A 248 13.86 -51.71 60.70
CA ARG A 248 13.65 -52.87 59.83
C ARG A 248 13.81 -54.13 60.68
N HIS A 249 13.07 -55.20 60.35
CA HIS A 249 13.47 -56.62 60.27
C HIS A 249 12.17 -57.43 60.05
N ALA A 250 11.94 -58.16 58.95
CA ALA A 250 12.61 -59.35 58.40
C ALA A 250 12.38 -60.66 59.20
N ARG A 251 11.85 -61.67 58.47
CA ARG A 251 11.69 -63.12 58.77
C ARG A 251 10.45 -63.46 59.61
N ARG A 252 9.67 -64.51 59.33
CA ARG A 252 9.85 -65.76 58.55
C ARG A 252 8.63 -66.07 57.70
#